data_AF-A0A9D7AN81-F1
#
_entry.id   AF-A0A9D7AN81-F1
#
_cell.length_a   1.000
_cell.length_b   1.000
_cell.length_c   1.000
_cell.angle_alpha   90.00
_cell.angle_beta   90.00
_cell.angle_gamma   90.00
#
_symmetry.space_group_name_H-M   'P 1'
#
loop_
_entity.id
_entity.type
_entity.pdbx_description
1 polymer ?
#
loop_
_entity_poly.entity_id
_entity_poly.type
_entity_poly.pdbx_seq_one_letter_code
_entity_poly.pdbx_strand_id
1 'polypeptide(L)'
;MTREEVIQAFNAIRVWQNGDRRAVHKPLLVLLALSRVNDVNPQTMDWNDAEPLLKALLEEFGPDGSSNTRHYPFWHLQTDGIWQLDAPTAILSRPAGATPTLTELRQNHVRGGFIAPVYGALKADLELVAIVAQRIVDAHFPESIRADVLDAVGLAQVETMGAPNDPQRRRDPAFRAKVLLAYQYRCAVCGHDLRMGQQSIGLEADISSGFKPR
;
A
#
# COMPACT_ATOMS: atom_id res chain seq x y z
N MET A 1 12.16 20.95 2.62
CA MET A 1 12.59 20.20 1.42
C MET A 1 11.84 20.74 0.23
N THR A 2 12.47 20.79 -0.94
CA THR A 2 11.81 21.15 -2.20
C THR A 2 10.98 19.99 -2.73
N ARG A 3 10.13 20.26 -3.71
CA ARG A 3 9.29 19.25 -4.39
C ARG A 3 10.14 18.11 -4.94
N GLU A 4 11.25 18.45 -5.62
CA GLU A 4 12.17 17.48 -6.22
C GLU A 4 12.88 16.63 -5.16
N GLU A 5 13.33 17.25 -4.07
CA GLU A 5 13.99 16.53 -2.96
C GLU A 5 13.05 15.50 -2.34
N VAL A 6 11.77 15.85 -2.16
CA VAL A 6 10.75 14.92 -1.62
C VAL A 6 10.54 13.76 -2.57
N ILE A 7 10.34 14.03 -3.87
CA ILE A 7 10.17 12.98 -4.88
C ILE A 7 11.37 12.04 -4.90
N GLN A 8 12.59 12.57 -4.85
CA GLN A 8 13.80 11.75 -4.81
C GLN A 8 13.90 10.90 -3.55
N ALA A 9 13.54 11.45 -2.39
CA ALA A 9 13.52 10.71 -1.13
C ALA A 9 12.55 9.51 -1.19
N PHE A 10 11.37 9.67 -1.79
CA PHE A 10 10.41 8.57 -1.99
C PHE A 10 10.90 7.54 -3.02
N ASN A 11 11.55 7.96 -4.11
CA ASN A 11 12.13 7.02 -5.08
C ASN A 11 13.29 6.21 -4.49
N ALA A 12 13.98 6.74 -3.48
CA ALA A 12 15.13 6.10 -2.83
C ALA A 12 14.74 5.08 -1.75
N ILE A 13 13.45 4.92 -1.45
CA ILE A 13 12.97 3.96 -0.44
C ILE A 13 13.45 2.56 -0.81
N ARG A 14 14.23 1.96 0.09
CA ARG A 14 14.79 0.64 -0.10
C ARG A 14 13.70 -0.40 0.17
N VAL A 15 13.17 -0.95 -0.91
CA VAL A 15 12.25 -2.08 -0.88
C VAL A 15 13.01 -3.36 -1.21
N TRP A 16 12.85 -4.39 -0.40
CA TRP A 16 13.43 -5.71 -0.67
C TRP A 16 12.84 -6.28 -1.97
N GLN A 17 13.71 -6.78 -2.84
CA GLN A 17 13.36 -7.41 -4.11
C GLN A 17 13.91 -8.83 -4.13
N ASN A 18 13.07 -9.81 -4.44
CA ASN A 18 13.50 -11.18 -4.71
C ASN A 18 12.83 -11.68 -6.00
N GLY A 19 13.60 -11.66 -7.10
CA GLY A 19 13.06 -11.91 -8.45
C GLY A 19 11.94 -10.91 -8.79
N ASP A 20 10.79 -11.40 -9.24
CA ASP A 20 9.61 -10.57 -9.57
C ASP A 20 8.79 -10.13 -8.35
N ARG A 21 9.09 -10.65 -7.14
CA ARG A 21 8.35 -10.29 -5.93
C ARG A 21 9.01 -9.09 -5.24
N ARG A 22 8.35 -7.94 -5.30
CA ARG A 22 8.70 -6.72 -4.53
C ARG A 22 7.95 -6.72 -3.20
N ALA A 23 8.62 -6.34 -2.12
CA ALA A 23 7.98 -6.24 -0.81
C ALA A 23 6.95 -5.09 -0.78
N VAL A 24 5.67 -5.43 -0.64
CA VAL A 24 4.57 -4.43 -0.62
C VAL A 24 4.44 -3.68 0.71
N HIS A 25 5.10 -4.16 1.78
CA HIS A 25 4.94 -3.67 3.14
C HIS A 25 5.26 -2.18 3.32
N LYS A 26 6.43 -1.74 2.86
CA LYS A 26 6.83 -0.33 2.96
C LYS A 26 5.97 0.56 2.05
N PRO A 27 5.76 0.21 0.76
CA PRO A 27 4.86 0.97 -0.12
C PRO A 27 3.46 1.17 0.47
N LEU A 28 2.83 0.12 1.02
CA LEU A 28 1.49 0.23 1.62
C LEU A 28 1.47 1.14 2.85
N LEU A 29 2.48 1.06 3.72
CA LEU A 29 2.59 1.98 4.87
C LEU A 29 2.74 3.44 4.40
N VAL A 30 3.54 3.68 3.37
CA VAL A 30 3.75 5.02 2.84
C VAL A 30 2.47 5.58 2.23
N LEU A 31 1.75 4.79 1.43
CA LEU A 31 0.46 5.18 0.85
C LEU A 31 -0.58 5.48 1.93
N LEU A 32 -0.63 4.65 2.99
CA LEU A 32 -1.48 4.87 4.15
C LEU A 32 -1.13 6.17 4.91
N ALA A 33 0.16 6.53 4.97
CA ALA A 33 0.60 7.77 5.60
C ALA A 33 0.32 8.99 4.71
N LEU A 34 0.44 8.85 3.38
CA LEU A 34 0.14 9.90 2.41
C LEU A 34 -1.34 10.29 2.44
N SER A 35 -2.25 9.32 2.53
CA SER A 35 -3.70 9.61 2.61
C SER A 35 -4.09 10.43 3.84
N ARG A 36 -3.28 10.38 4.90
CA ARG A 36 -3.50 11.13 6.14
C ARG A 36 -2.86 12.51 6.18
N VAL A 37 -2.04 12.89 5.21
CA VAL A 37 -1.35 14.20 5.21
C VAL A 37 -2.35 15.36 5.31
N ASN A 38 -3.53 15.17 4.72
CA ASN A 38 -4.57 16.19 4.60
C ASN A 38 -5.67 16.08 5.65
N ASP A 39 -5.62 15.06 6.51
CA ASP A 39 -6.52 14.98 7.64
C ASP A 39 -6.20 16.12 8.64
N VAL A 40 -7.20 16.47 9.45
CA VAL A 40 -7.01 17.34 10.63
C VAL A 40 -6.11 16.67 11.70
N ASN A 41 -5.73 15.42 11.46
CA ASN A 41 -4.96 14.56 12.35
C ASN A 41 -3.50 15.03 12.51
N PRO A 42 -2.83 14.56 13.59
CA PRO A 42 -1.43 14.89 13.83
C PRO A 42 -0.51 14.37 12.73
N GLN A 43 0.66 15.00 12.58
CA GLN A 43 1.72 14.58 11.66
C GLN A 43 2.15 13.10 11.85
N THR A 44 2.01 12.59 13.07
CA THR A 44 2.30 11.21 13.42
C THR A 44 1.02 10.45 13.77
N MET A 45 0.98 9.17 13.41
CA MET A 45 -0.10 8.25 13.70
C MET A 45 0.32 7.29 14.82
N ASP A 46 -0.59 6.99 15.75
CA ASP A 46 -0.40 5.91 16.72
C ASP A 46 -0.42 4.56 16.01
N TRP A 47 0.50 3.67 16.39
CA TRP A 47 0.54 2.31 15.89
C TRP A 47 -0.81 1.59 16.04
N ASN A 48 -1.54 1.79 17.14
CA ASN A 48 -2.83 1.13 17.38
C ASN A 48 -3.90 1.55 16.36
N ASP A 49 -3.80 2.75 15.79
CA ASP A 49 -4.67 3.23 14.72
C ASP A 49 -4.16 2.80 13.33
N ALA A 50 -2.84 2.74 13.15
CA ALA A 50 -2.17 2.33 11.91
C ALA A 50 -2.34 0.84 11.63
N GLU A 51 -2.17 0.03 12.66
CA GLU A 51 -2.05 -1.42 12.62
C GLU A 51 -3.24 -2.15 11.97
N PRO A 52 -4.51 -1.86 12.30
CA PRO A 52 -5.65 -2.54 11.68
C PRO A 52 -5.77 -2.20 10.19
N LEU A 53 -5.52 -0.95 9.81
CA LEU A 53 -5.59 -0.50 8.42
C LEU A 53 -4.47 -1.11 7.58
N LEU A 54 -3.24 -1.09 8.10
CA LEU A 54 -2.10 -1.71 7.43
C LEU A 54 -2.28 -3.23 7.30
N LYS A 55 -2.90 -3.88 8.29
CA LYS A 55 -3.23 -5.30 8.19
C LYS A 55 -4.24 -5.59 7.09
N ALA A 56 -5.33 -4.84 7.01
CA ALA A 56 -6.32 -5.02 5.94
C ALA A 56 -5.67 -4.87 4.55
N LEU A 57 -4.85 -3.83 4.37
CA LEU A 57 -4.10 -3.61 3.12
C LEU A 57 -3.14 -4.77 2.79
N LEU A 58 -2.45 -5.32 3.78
CA LEU A 58 -1.53 -6.44 3.59
C LEU A 58 -2.25 -7.76 3.31
N GLU A 59 -3.43 -7.97 3.91
CA GLU A 59 -4.26 -9.14 3.64
C GLU A 59 -4.87 -9.10 2.23
N GLU A 60 -5.14 -7.91 1.71
CA GLU A 60 -5.75 -7.73 0.39
C GLU A 60 -4.73 -7.67 -0.76
N PHE A 61 -3.62 -6.94 -0.57
CA PHE A 61 -2.66 -6.67 -1.64
C PHE A 61 -1.28 -7.30 -1.42
N GLY A 62 -1.07 -7.94 -0.27
CA GLY A 62 0.18 -8.59 0.08
C GLY A 62 0.18 -10.09 -0.14
N PRO A 63 1.37 -10.71 -0.23
CA PRO A 63 1.48 -12.16 -0.26
C PRO A 63 1.01 -12.78 1.05
N ASP A 64 0.65 -14.06 1.01
CA ASP A 64 0.16 -14.80 2.17
C ASP A 64 1.09 -14.66 3.38
N GLY A 65 0.49 -14.36 4.54
CA GLY A 65 1.21 -14.21 5.81
C GLY A 65 1.96 -12.87 5.97
N SER A 66 1.92 -11.97 4.98
CA SER A 66 2.53 -10.64 5.05
C SER A 66 2.00 -9.77 6.19
N SER A 67 0.74 -9.98 6.60
CA SER A 67 0.11 -9.27 7.72
C SER A 67 0.73 -9.59 9.09
N ASN A 68 1.36 -10.76 9.26
CA ASN A 68 2.04 -11.13 10.50
C ASN A 68 3.27 -10.26 10.78
N THR A 69 3.88 -9.74 9.72
CA THR A 69 5.13 -8.96 9.77
C THR A 69 4.91 -7.46 9.53
N ARG A 70 3.65 -7.00 9.65
CA ARG A 70 3.21 -5.60 9.43
C ARG A 70 3.93 -4.53 10.26
N HIS A 71 4.56 -4.89 11.37
CA HIS A 71 5.29 -3.97 12.23
C HIS A 71 6.67 -3.59 11.68
N TYR A 72 7.29 -4.44 10.87
CA TYR A 72 8.60 -4.18 10.27
C TYR A 72 8.67 -2.88 9.48
N PRO A 73 7.76 -2.58 8.51
CA PRO A 73 7.83 -1.32 7.78
C PRO A 73 7.71 -0.11 8.71
N PHE A 74 6.89 -0.17 9.76
CA PHE A 74 6.69 0.93 10.69
C PHE A 74 7.98 1.29 11.44
N TRP A 75 8.75 0.28 11.85
CA TRP A 75 10.03 0.46 12.51
C TRP A 75 11.17 0.83 11.54
N HIS A 76 11.28 0.12 10.41
CA HIS A 76 12.43 0.25 9.53
C HIS A 76 12.37 1.41 8.55
N LEU A 77 11.21 2.03 8.31
CA LEU A 77 11.10 3.16 7.39
C LEU A 77 11.93 4.38 7.84
N GLN A 78 12.28 4.47 9.14
CA GLN A 78 13.20 5.50 9.64
C GLN A 78 14.60 5.42 9.00
N THR A 79 15.01 4.22 8.57
CA THR A 79 16.31 4.00 7.91
C THR A 79 16.35 4.58 6.50
N ASP A 80 15.18 4.83 5.90
CA ASP A 80 15.04 5.48 4.59
C ASP A 80 15.07 7.02 4.72
N GLY A 81 15.15 7.57 5.93
CA GLY A 81 15.35 9.00 6.19
C GLY A 81 14.12 9.88 6.00
N ILE A 82 12.96 9.31 5.65
CA ILE A 82 11.70 10.03 5.45
C ILE A 82 10.73 9.90 6.62
N TRP A 83 11.02 9.01 7.56
CA TRP A 83 10.12 8.61 8.64
C TRP A 83 10.74 8.88 10.00
N GLN A 84 9.93 9.35 10.94
CA GLN A 84 10.28 9.54 12.34
C GLN A 84 9.40 8.65 13.21
N LEU A 85 9.97 8.20 14.31
CA LEU A 85 9.27 7.49 15.37
C LEU A 85 9.30 8.32 16.65
N ASP A 86 8.18 8.29 17.37
CA ASP A 86 8.05 8.82 18.70
C ASP A 86 7.61 7.68 19.63
N ALA A 87 8.52 7.30 20.51
CA ALA A 87 8.39 6.16 21.42
C ALA A 87 9.24 6.41 22.68
N PRO A 88 9.01 5.66 23.77
CA PRO A 88 9.87 5.73 24.94
C PRO A 88 11.35 5.50 24.59
N THR A 89 12.27 6.22 25.25
CA THR A 89 13.71 6.13 25.01
C THR A 89 14.25 4.70 25.08
N ALA A 90 13.69 3.87 25.97
CA ALA A 90 14.06 2.45 26.11
C ALA A 90 13.82 1.60 24.85
N ILE A 91 12.92 2.04 23.96
CA ILE A 91 12.68 1.42 22.66
C ILE A 91 13.59 2.05 21.60
N LEU A 92 13.64 3.38 21.55
CA LEU A 92 14.43 4.11 20.54
C LEU A 92 15.94 3.90 20.68
N SER A 93 16.44 3.62 21.89
CA SER A 93 17.86 3.37 22.14
C SER A 93 18.32 1.97 21.75
N ARG A 94 17.42 1.10 21.29
CA ARG A 94 17.77 -0.26 20.87
C ARG A 94 18.55 -0.22 19.55
N PRO A 95 19.41 -1.23 19.27
CA PRO A 95 20.06 -1.36 17.97
C PRO A 95 19.03 -1.35 16.84
N ALA A 96 19.37 -0.78 15.68
CA ALA A 96 18.43 -0.64 14.55
C ALA A 96 17.84 -1.98 14.06
N GLY A 97 18.56 -3.10 14.25
CA GLY A 97 18.09 -4.45 13.93
C GLY A 97 17.23 -5.13 15.01
N ALA A 98 17.10 -4.51 16.20
CA ALA A 98 16.27 -5.01 17.29
C ALA A 98 14.84 -4.45 17.15
N THR A 99 14.11 -4.96 16.16
CA THR A 99 12.73 -4.54 15.88
C THR A 99 11.83 -4.87 17.07
N PRO A 100 11.05 -3.90 17.59
CA PRO A 100 10.04 -4.15 18.60
C PRO A 100 8.97 -5.12 18.10
N THR A 101 8.47 -5.96 18.99
CA THR A 101 7.34 -6.85 18.72
C THR A 101 6.04 -6.08 18.54
N LEU A 102 5.02 -6.72 17.93
CA LEU A 102 3.67 -6.16 17.83
C LEU A 102 3.11 -5.74 19.20
N THR A 103 3.34 -6.57 20.24
CA THR A 103 2.87 -6.27 21.60
C THR A 103 3.55 -5.03 22.17
N GLU A 104 4.87 -4.89 21.97
CA GLU A 104 5.61 -3.71 22.44
C GLU A 104 5.15 -2.44 21.73
N LEU A 105 4.92 -2.47 20.42
CA LEU A 105 4.42 -1.30 19.70
C LEU A 105 3.05 -0.84 20.22
N ARG A 106 2.15 -1.80 20.49
CA ARG A 106 0.80 -1.52 21.03
C ARG A 106 0.85 -0.94 22.44
N GLN A 107 1.59 -1.58 23.34
CA GLN A 107 1.66 -1.18 24.75
C GLN A 107 2.31 0.18 24.95
N ASN A 108 3.28 0.51 24.10
CA ASN A 108 4.02 1.76 24.20
C ASN A 108 3.44 2.88 23.33
N HIS A 109 2.29 2.66 22.66
CA HIS A 109 1.63 3.66 21.81
C HIS A 109 2.62 4.32 20.85
N VAL A 110 3.44 3.51 20.18
CA VAL A 110 4.52 4.02 19.34
C VAL A 110 3.91 4.79 18.19
N ARG A 111 4.30 6.05 18.02
CA ARG A 111 3.82 6.91 16.95
C ARG A 111 4.84 6.96 15.82
N GLY A 112 4.36 7.00 14.60
CA GLY A 112 5.19 7.09 13.39
C GLY A 112 4.62 8.09 12.40
N GLY A 113 5.47 8.73 11.63
CA GLY A 113 5.01 9.66 10.59
C GLY A 113 6.15 10.18 9.74
N PHE A 114 5.82 10.95 8.71
CA PHE A 114 6.85 11.62 7.92
C PHE A 114 7.63 12.63 8.77
N ILE A 115 8.93 12.79 8.49
CA ILE A 115 9.73 13.84 9.13
C ILE A 115 9.15 15.23 8.80
N ALA A 116 9.33 16.21 9.69
CA ALA A 116 8.75 17.55 9.52
C ALA A 116 9.02 18.21 8.16
N PRO A 117 10.24 18.12 7.57
CA PRO A 117 10.50 18.67 6.24
C PRO A 117 9.72 18.01 5.11
N VAL A 118 9.46 16.70 5.21
CA VAL A 118 8.69 15.93 4.21
C VAL A 118 7.19 16.20 4.42
N TYR A 119 6.70 16.11 5.65
CA TYR A 119 5.30 16.38 5.98
C TYR A 119 4.89 17.81 5.59
N GLY A 120 5.73 18.81 5.89
CA GLY A 120 5.46 20.20 5.54
C GLY A 120 5.37 20.43 4.03
N ALA A 121 6.24 19.80 3.25
CA ALA A 121 6.20 19.89 1.79
C ALA A 121 4.95 19.21 1.20
N LEU A 122 4.60 18.02 1.69
CA LEU A 122 3.39 17.31 1.27
C LEU A 122 2.10 18.07 1.64
N LYS A 123 2.07 18.70 2.82
CA LYS A 123 0.92 19.48 3.28
C LYS A 123 0.74 20.80 2.54
N ALA A 124 1.84 21.38 2.04
CA ALA A 124 1.80 22.60 1.25
C ALA A 124 1.36 22.37 -0.20
N ASP A 125 1.48 21.14 -0.70
CA ASP A 125 1.27 20.80 -2.11
C ASP A 125 0.53 19.45 -2.26
N LEU A 126 -0.78 19.52 -2.46
CA LEU A 126 -1.64 18.34 -2.65
C LEU A 126 -1.31 17.57 -3.93
N GLU A 127 -0.82 18.26 -4.96
CA GLU A 127 -0.42 17.63 -6.21
C GLU A 127 0.84 16.79 -6.00
N LEU A 128 1.74 17.21 -5.10
CA LEU A 128 2.90 16.42 -4.71
C LEU A 128 2.49 15.09 -4.05
N VAL A 129 1.46 15.08 -3.19
CA VAL A 129 0.92 13.83 -2.61
C VAL A 129 0.46 12.88 -3.72
N ALA A 130 -0.27 13.41 -4.70
CA ALA A 130 -0.75 12.66 -5.86
C ALA A 130 0.41 12.06 -6.68
N ILE A 131 1.42 12.88 -7.00
CA ILE A 131 2.59 12.43 -7.77
C ILE A 131 3.38 11.35 -7.04
N VAL A 132 3.60 11.51 -5.73
CA VAL A 132 4.33 10.54 -4.92
C VAL A 132 3.54 9.23 -4.85
N ALA A 133 2.23 9.29 -4.58
CA ALA A 133 1.39 8.10 -4.52
C ALA A 133 1.40 7.33 -5.85
N GLN A 134 1.25 8.04 -6.98
CA GLN A 134 1.31 7.44 -8.32
C GLN A 134 2.65 6.76 -8.59
N ARG A 135 3.77 7.44 -8.28
CA ARG A 135 5.12 6.86 -8.44
C ARG A 135 5.32 5.60 -7.61
N ILE A 136 4.81 5.57 -6.39
CA ILE A 136 4.90 4.40 -5.51
C ILE A 136 4.10 3.24 -6.10
N VAL A 137 2.87 3.46 -6.55
CA VAL A 137 2.07 2.36 -7.13
C VAL A 137 2.66 1.86 -8.44
N ASP A 138 3.16 2.76 -9.28
CA ASP A 138 3.81 2.41 -10.55
C ASP A 138 5.08 1.59 -10.35
N ALA A 139 5.86 1.93 -9.33
CA ALA A 139 7.09 1.22 -9.01
C ALA A 139 6.85 -0.12 -8.30
N HIS A 140 5.84 -0.24 -7.45
CA HIS A 140 5.76 -1.39 -6.53
C HIS A 140 4.62 -2.37 -6.80
N PHE A 141 3.66 -2.03 -7.67
CA PHE A 141 2.47 -2.84 -7.90
C PHE A 141 2.23 -3.07 -9.42
N PRO A 142 1.74 -4.27 -9.81
CA PRO A 142 1.27 -4.52 -11.17
C PRO A 142 0.18 -3.54 -11.60
N GLU A 143 0.14 -3.14 -12.88
CA GLU A 143 -0.84 -2.19 -13.43
C GLU A 143 -2.29 -2.58 -13.08
N SER A 144 -2.59 -3.88 -13.06
CA SER A 144 -3.92 -4.42 -12.80
C SER A 144 -4.49 -4.08 -11.42
N ILE A 145 -3.65 -3.78 -10.41
CA ILE A 145 -4.08 -3.55 -9.02
C ILE A 145 -3.79 -2.13 -8.52
N ARG A 146 -3.12 -1.27 -9.30
CA ARG A 146 -2.72 0.09 -8.84
C ARG A 146 -3.91 0.94 -8.42
N ALA A 147 -4.98 0.92 -9.22
CA ALA A 147 -6.20 1.66 -8.94
C ALA A 147 -6.88 1.15 -7.66
N ASP A 148 -6.99 -0.17 -7.49
CA ASP A 148 -7.58 -0.79 -6.31
C ASP A 148 -6.79 -0.44 -5.03
N VAL A 149 -5.45 -0.41 -5.10
CA VAL A 149 -4.59 0.00 -3.99
C VAL A 149 -4.79 1.47 -3.63
N LEU A 150 -4.86 2.36 -4.62
CA LEU A 150 -5.10 3.79 -4.40
C LEU A 150 -6.48 4.03 -3.79
N ASP A 151 -7.51 3.33 -4.26
CA ASP A 151 -8.86 3.42 -3.73
C ASP A 151 -8.94 2.95 -2.28
N ALA A 152 -8.33 1.80 -1.97
CA ALA A 152 -8.31 1.23 -0.62
C ALA A 152 -7.67 2.15 0.44
N VAL A 153 -6.69 2.98 0.04
CA VAL A 153 -6.08 3.98 0.94
C VAL A 153 -6.78 5.35 0.91
N GLY A 154 -7.81 5.53 0.09
CA GLY A 154 -8.55 6.80 -0.05
C GLY A 154 -7.89 7.82 -0.97
N LEU A 155 -6.99 7.39 -1.86
CA LEU A 155 -6.26 8.21 -2.82
C LEU A 155 -6.77 8.09 -4.27
N ALA A 156 -7.96 7.52 -4.52
CA ALA A 156 -8.50 7.33 -5.87
C ALA A 156 -8.58 8.63 -6.72
N GLN A 157 -8.70 9.80 -6.09
CA GLN A 157 -8.77 11.09 -6.80
C GLN A 157 -7.42 11.50 -7.42
N VAL A 158 -6.31 10.90 -6.96
CA VAL A 158 -4.94 11.12 -7.46
C VAL A 158 -4.80 10.74 -8.93
N GLU A 159 -5.53 9.71 -9.39
CA GLU A 159 -5.48 9.26 -10.80
C GLU A 159 -5.94 10.35 -11.78
N THR A 160 -6.79 11.28 -11.32
CA THR A 160 -7.41 12.30 -12.18
C THR A 160 -6.46 13.46 -12.51
N MET A 161 -5.36 13.61 -11.77
CA MET A 161 -4.44 14.75 -11.94
C MET A 161 -3.20 14.43 -12.77
N GLY A 162 -2.95 13.16 -13.09
CA GLY A 162 -1.68 12.70 -13.70
C GLY A 162 -1.73 12.17 -15.14
N ALA A 163 -2.92 11.95 -15.73
CA ALA A 163 -3.05 11.36 -17.06
C ALA A 163 -4.04 12.15 -17.95
N PRO A 164 -3.78 12.30 -19.26
CA PRO A 164 -4.77 12.84 -20.19
C PRO A 164 -5.98 11.89 -20.26
N ASN A 165 -7.16 12.45 -19.99
CA ASN A 165 -8.49 11.84 -20.04
C ASN A 165 -8.62 10.65 -21.01
N ASP A 166 -8.70 9.43 -20.48
CA ASP A 166 -9.48 8.35 -21.09
C ASP A 166 -10.64 7.96 -20.15
N PRO A 167 -11.86 8.46 -20.41
CA PRO A 167 -13.03 8.19 -19.58
C PRO A 167 -13.52 6.73 -19.64
N GLN A 168 -12.90 5.83 -20.43
CA GLN A 168 -13.33 4.44 -20.57
C GLN A 168 -12.89 3.50 -19.43
N ARG A 169 -11.99 3.90 -18.53
CA ARG A 169 -11.44 3.01 -17.49
C ARG A 169 -12.09 3.11 -16.11
N ARG A 170 -13.18 3.85 -15.93
CA ARG A 170 -13.99 3.75 -14.70
C ARG A 170 -14.78 2.44 -14.72
N ARG A 171 -14.16 1.34 -14.27
CA ARG A 171 -14.87 0.08 -14.05
C ARG A 171 -15.83 0.28 -12.88
N ASP A 172 -17.11 0.37 -13.20
CA ASP A 172 -18.18 0.46 -12.22
C ASP A 172 -18.11 -0.74 -11.25
N PRO A 173 -17.95 -0.52 -9.93
CA PRO A 173 -17.96 -1.60 -8.93
C PRO A 173 -19.26 -2.42 -8.98
N ALA A 174 -20.37 -1.78 -9.36
CA ALA A 174 -21.63 -2.47 -9.56
C ALA A 174 -21.60 -3.36 -10.82
N PHE A 175 -20.81 -3.03 -11.84
CA PHE A 175 -20.59 -3.91 -13.00
C PHE A 175 -19.83 -5.18 -12.59
N ARG A 176 -18.78 -5.07 -11.76
CA ARG A 176 -18.08 -6.25 -11.21
C ARG A 176 -19.04 -7.14 -10.42
N ALA A 177 -19.85 -6.55 -9.54
CA ALA A 177 -20.86 -7.28 -8.77
C ALA A 177 -21.90 -7.96 -9.68
N LYS A 178 -22.38 -7.28 -10.72
CA LYS A 178 -23.33 -7.82 -11.70
C LYS A 178 -22.74 -8.95 -12.52
N VAL A 179 -21.48 -8.87 -12.95
CA VAL A 179 -20.80 -9.93 -13.70
C VAL A 179 -20.60 -11.17 -12.81
N LEU A 180 -20.13 -10.99 -11.57
CA LEU A 180 -20.01 -12.10 -10.63
C LEU A 180 -21.37 -12.75 -10.35
N LEU A 181 -22.44 -11.98 -10.19
CA LEU A 181 -23.79 -12.50 -10.00
C LEU A 181 -24.31 -13.23 -11.25
N ALA A 182 -24.07 -12.71 -12.46
CA ALA A 182 -24.49 -13.31 -13.72
C ALA A 182 -23.86 -14.69 -13.96
N TYR A 183 -22.61 -14.87 -13.51
CA TYR A 183 -21.92 -16.16 -13.53
C TYR A 183 -22.07 -16.96 -12.23
N GLN A 184 -22.99 -16.57 -11.35
CA GLN A 184 -23.21 -17.19 -10.02
C GLN A 184 -21.93 -17.40 -9.21
N TYR A 185 -20.96 -16.49 -9.38
CA TYR A 185 -19.64 -16.53 -8.79
C TYR A 185 -18.83 -17.76 -9.18
N ARG A 186 -19.12 -18.38 -10.33
CA ARG A 186 -18.35 -19.49 -10.86
C ARG A 186 -17.55 -19.03 -12.08
N CYS A 187 -16.34 -19.57 -12.23
CA CYS A 187 -15.52 -19.32 -13.40
C CYS A 187 -16.25 -19.79 -14.66
N ALA A 188 -16.43 -18.90 -15.64
CA ALA A 188 -17.09 -19.23 -16.91
C ALA A 188 -16.30 -20.25 -17.77
N VAL A 189 -15.01 -20.45 -17.45
CA VAL A 189 -14.08 -21.30 -18.23
C VAL A 189 -13.93 -22.69 -17.60
N CYS A 190 -13.77 -22.77 -16.27
CA CYS A 190 -13.52 -24.04 -15.57
C CYS A 190 -14.62 -24.45 -14.57
N GLY A 191 -15.63 -23.61 -14.35
CA GLY A 191 -16.77 -23.91 -13.46
C GLY A 191 -16.45 -23.89 -11.95
N HIS A 192 -15.23 -23.50 -11.56
CA HIS A 192 -14.81 -23.42 -10.17
C HIS A 192 -15.52 -22.27 -9.43
N ASP A 193 -15.91 -22.48 -8.18
CA ASP A 193 -16.49 -21.43 -7.33
C ASP A 193 -15.39 -20.41 -6.97
N LEU A 194 -15.59 -19.16 -7.37
CA LEU A 194 -14.64 -18.07 -7.19
C LEU A 194 -14.72 -17.47 -5.78
N ARG A 195 -15.62 -17.96 -4.91
CA ARG A 195 -15.75 -17.51 -3.53
C ARG A 195 -14.78 -18.27 -2.62
N MET A 196 -13.81 -17.55 -2.04
CA MET A 196 -13.17 -17.96 -0.78
C MET A 196 -13.44 -16.87 0.27
N GLY A 197 -14.36 -17.14 1.19
CA GLY A 197 -14.78 -16.15 2.18
C GLY A 197 -15.55 -14.97 1.57
N GLN A 198 -15.29 -13.73 2.01
CA GLN A 198 -15.93 -12.52 1.49
C GLN A 198 -15.30 -11.96 0.20
N GLN A 199 -14.32 -12.64 -0.39
CA GLN A 199 -13.61 -12.15 -1.57
C GLN A 199 -13.67 -13.14 -2.74
N SER A 200 -13.73 -12.58 -3.96
CA SER A 200 -13.73 -13.32 -5.22
C SER A 200 -12.31 -13.42 -5.78
N ILE A 201 -11.79 -14.63 -6.00
CA ILE A 201 -10.44 -14.86 -6.54
C ILE A 201 -10.47 -14.78 -8.08
N GLY A 202 -9.59 -14.01 -8.69
CA GLY A 202 -9.32 -14.09 -10.13
C GLY A 202 -8.20 -15.09 -10.40
N LEU A 203 -8.47 -16.15 -11.16
CA LEU A 203 -7.44 -17.05 -11.66
C LEU A 203 -6.74 -16.38 -12.85
N GLU A 204 -5.45 -16.10 -12.74
CA GLU A 204 -4.63 -15.77 -13.90
C GLU A 204 -4.47 -17.02 -14.78
N ALA A 205 -4.90 -16.91 -16.04
CA ALA A 205 -4.68 -17.96 -17.03
C ALA A 205 -3.29 -17.74 -17.65
N ASP A 206 -2.33 -18.56 -17.25
CA ASP A 206 -1.05 -18.68 -17.93
C ASP A 206 -1.25 -19.51 -19.21
N ILE A 207 -1.30 -18.85 -20.37
CA ILE A 207 -1.33 -19.52 -21.67
C ILE A 207 0.11 -19.86 -22.03
N SER A 208 0.68 -20.87 -21.38
CA SER A 208 1.88 -21.54 -21.88
C SER A 208 1.46 -22.46 -23.03
N SER A 209 1.96 -22.11 -24.20
CA SER A 209 1.75 -22.76 -25.49
C SER A 209 2.23 -24.20 -25.50
N GLY A 210 1.38 -25.12 -25.99
CA GLY A 210 1.83 -26.44 -26.43
C GLY A 210 0.88 -27.61 -26.17
N PHE A 211 -0.37 -27.55 -26.66
CA PHE A 211 -1.19 -28.76 -26.79
C PHE A 211 -1.64 -28.92 -28.24
N LYS A 212 -1.10 -29.94 -28.92
CA LYS A 212 -1.45 -30.34 -30.29
C LYS A 212 -2.38 -31.57 -30.18
N PRO A 213 -3.65 -31.49 -30.60
CA PRO A 213 -4.53 -32.65 -30.54
C PRO A 213 -4.26 -33.60 -31.72
N ARG A 214 -4.34 -34.90 -31.45
CA ARG A 214 -4.75 -35.92 -32.42
C ARG A 214 -6.20 -36.27 -32.16
#